data_AF-A0A536SVX2-F1
#
_entry.id   AF-A0A536SVX2-F1
#
_cell.length_a   1.000
_cell.length_b   1.000
_cell.length_c   1.000
_cell.angle_alpha   90.00
_cell.angle_beta   90.00
_cell.angle_gamma   90.00
#
_symmetry.space_group_name_H-M   'P 1'
#
loop_
_entity.id
_entity.type
_entity.pdbx_description
1 polymer ?
#
loop_
_entity_poly.entity_id
_entity_poly.type
_entity_poly.pdbx_seq_one_letter_code
_entity_poly.pdbx_strand_id
1 'polypeptide(L)'
;MAEPHTEAVGLLQTGRFSEALLLLEPACLSNPADAHAWFLLGACRHSLRDLDSALAAFDRAIALDPSNLQAAQAAIAVLCDARRPAEALARCENLLF
;
A
#
# COMPACT_ATOMS: atom_id res chain seq x y z
N MET A 1 -21.40 9.71 -8.06
CA MET A 1 -20.70 8.44 -8.37
C MET A 1 -19.64 8.30 -7.31
N ALA A 2 -19.66 7.23 -6.51
CA ALA A 2 -18.65 7.04 -5.47
C ALA A 2 -17.30 6.83 -6.15
N GLU A 3 -16.26 7.53 -5.70
CA GLU A 3 -14.92 7.30 -6.23
C GLU A 3 -14.50 5.87 -5.89
N PRO A 4 -13.80 5.16 -6.81
CA PRO A 4 -13.41 3.76 -6.61
C PRO A 4 -12.63 3.55 -5.29
N HIS A 5 -11.97 4.60 -4.79
CA HIS A 5 -11.31 4.63 -3.49
C HIS A 5 -12.26 4.42 -2.31
N THR A 6 -13.43 5.06 -2.29
CA THR A 6 -14.37 4.96 -1.17
C THR A 6 -14.97 3.56 -1.08
N GLU A 7 -15.28 2.96 -2.23
CA GLU A 7 -15.79 1.59 -2.29
C GLU A 7 -14.70 0.58 -1.90
N ALA A 8 -13.48 0.76 -2.41
CA ALA A 8 -12.34 -0.06 -2.03
C ALA A 8 -12.06 -0.02 -0.52
N VAL A 9 -12.15 1.16 0.13
CA VAL A 9 -12.00 1.27 1.59
C VAL A 9 -13.06 0.45 2.33
N GLY A 10 -14.32 0.51 1.91
CA GLY A 10 -15.39 -0.31 2.50
C GLY A 10 -15.14 -1.82 2.33
N LEU A 11 -14.61 -2.24 1.18
CA LEU A 11 -14.24 -3.63 0.91
C LEU A 11 -13.05 -4.08 1.79
N LEU A 12 -12.04 -3.21 1.99
CA LEU A 12 -10.93 -3.49 2.90
C LEU A 12 -11.41 -3.66 4.34
N GLN A 13 -12.30 -2.79 4.81
CA GLN A 13 -12.85 -2.86 6.18
C GLN A 13 -13.72 -4.11 6.42
N THR A 14 -14.34 -4.64 5.36
CA THR A 14 -15.17 -5.85 5.42
C THR A 14 -14.39 -7.13 5.11
N GLY A 15 -13.08 -7.04 4.91
CA GLY A 15 -12.21 -8.20 4.62
C GLY A 15 -12.34 -8.76 3.20
N ARG A 16 -13.04 -8.06 2.31
CA ARG A 16 -13.25 -8.45 0.90
C ARG A 16 -12.08 -8.00 0.03
N PHE A 17 -10.87 -8.46 0.38
CA PHE A 17 -9.63 -7.98 -0.21
C PHE A 17 -9.53 -8.27 -1.71
N SER A 18 -9.93 -9.44 -2.17
CA SER A 18 -9.89 -9.77 -3.62
C SER A 18 -10.75 -8.82 -4.46
N GLU A 19 -11.87 -8.34 -3.91
CA GLU A 19 -12.76 -7.41 -4.61
C GLU A 19 -12.23 -5.98 -4.56
N ALA A 20 -11.65 -5.57 -3.42
CA ALA A 20 -10.92 -4.32 -3.33
C ALA A 20 -9.78 -4.27 -4.36
N LEU A 21 -9.06 -5.37 -4.58
CA LEU A 21 -7.98 -5.47 -5.55
C LEU A 21 -8.48 -5.21 -6.98
N LEU A 22 -9.62 -5.80 -7.36
CA LEU A 22 -10.24 -5.59 -8.68
C LEU A 22 -10.65 -4.13 -8.93
N LEU A 23 -10.93 -3.36 -7.88
CA LEU A 23 -11.22 -1.93 -8.01
C LEU A 23 -9.94 -1.07 -8.00
N LEU A 24 -8.96 -1.44 -7.17
CA LEU A 24 -7.76 -0.63 -6.93
C LEU A 24 -6.72 -0.75 -8.04
N GLU A 25 -6.54 -1.93 -8.64
CA GLU A 25 -5.60 -2.09 -9.77
C GLU A 25 -5.92 -1.19 -10.97
N PRO A 26 -7.15 -1.19 -11.52
CA PRO A 26 -7.49 -0.29 -12.61
C PRO A 26 -7.50 1.18 -12.17
N ALA A 27 -7.82 1.49 -10.91
CA ALA A 27 -7.73 2.85 -10.39
C ALA A 27 -6.29 3.38 -10.40
N CYS A 28 -5.33 2.56 -9.94
CA CYS A 28 -3.90 2.88 -9.98
C CYS A 28 -3.37 2.99 -11.42
N LEU A 29 -3.88 2.19 -12.35
CA LEU A 29 -3.52 2.30 -13.77
C LEU A 29 -4.11 3.55 -14.44
N SER A 30 -5.34 3.92 -14.07
CA SER A 30 -6.03 5.09 -14.63
C SER A 30 -5.46 6.40 -14.10
N ASN A 31 -5.05 6.42 -12.83
CA ASN A 31 -4.33 7.54 -12.22
C ASN A 31 -3.05 7.08 -11.51
N PRO A 32 -1.94 6.91 -12.26
CA PRO A 32 -0.67 6.46 -11.69
C PRO A 32 -0.02 7.43 -10.70
N ALA A 33 -0.54 8.66 -10.60
CA ALA A 33 -0.07 9.70 -9.68
C ALA A 33 -0.86 9.74 -8.36
N ASP A 34 -1.89 8.90 -8.20
CA ASP A 34 -2.69 8.85 -6.99
C ASP A 34 -1.98 8.07 -5.88
N ALA A 35 -1.26 8.79 -5.02
CA ALA A 35 -0.56 8.19 -3.88
C ALA A 35 -1.50 7.41 -2.94
N HIS A 36 -2.76 7.86 -2.80
CA HIS A 36 -3.73 7.22 -1.92
C HIS A 36 -4.23 5.90 -2.51
N ALA A 37 -4.46 5.85 -3.82
CA ALA A 37 -4.80 4.61 -4.53
C ALA A 37 -3.72 3.54 -4.34
N TRP A 38 -2.45 3.91 -4.52
CA TRP A 38 -1.31 3.01 -4.33
C TRP A 38 -1.17 2.53 -2.88
N PHE A 39 -1.45 3.40 -1.90
CA PHE A 39 -1.48 3.01 -0.49
C PHE A 39 -2.57 1.96 -0.22
N LEU A 40 -3.80 2.19 -0.70
CA LEU A 40 -4.90 1.25 -0.53
C LEU A 40 -4.62 -0.09 -1.24
N LEU A 41 -3.99 -0.07 -2.42
CA LEU A 41 -3.57 -1.27 -3.13
C LEU A 41 -2.51 -2.06 -2.35
N GLY A 42 -1.54 -1.35 -1.75
CA GLY A 42 -0.55 -1.97 -0.86
C GLY A 42 -1.19 -2.63 0.34
N ALA A 43 -2.11 -1.95 1.02
CA ALA A 43 -2.85 -2.50 2.16
C ALA A 43 -3.67 -3.73 1.77
N CYS A 44 -4.31 -3.69 0.60
CA CYS A 44 -5.05 -4.83 0.05
C CYS A 44 -4.16 -6.05 -0.17
N ARG A 45 -3.00 -5.87 -0.82
CA ARG A 45 -2.04 -6.93 -1.13
C ARG A 45 -1.36 -7.48 0.12
N HIS A 46 -1.10 -6.63 1.11
CA HIS A 46 -0.57 -7.05 2.41
C HIS A 46 -1.54 -8.01 3.12
N SER A 47 -2.84 -7.67 3.16
CA SER A 47 -3.88 -8.54 3.70
C SER A 47 -4.02 -9.87 2.94
N LEU A 48 -3.74 -9.87 1.64
CA LEU A 48 -3.70 -11.08 0.79
C LEU A 48 -2.39 -11.88 0.92
N ARG A 49 -1.46 -11.44 1.78
CA ARG A 49 -0.11 -12.03 1.96
C ARG A 49 0.78 -11.98 0.71
N ASP A 50 0.44 -11.14 -0.26
CA ASP A 50 1.29 -10.82 -1.41
C ASP A 50 2.26 -9.69 -1.01
N LEU A 51 3.26 -10.05 -0.20
CA LEU A 51 4.13 -9.10 0.50
C LEU A 51 5.02 -8.30 -0.47
N ASP A 52 5.53 -8.93 -1.53
CA ASP A 52 6.39 -8.25 -2.50
C ASP A 52 5.60 -7.21 -3.31
N SER A 53 4.41 -7.56 -3.78
CA SER A 53 3.55 -6.63 -4.52
C SER A 53 2.95 -5.55 -3.62
N ALA A 54 2.75 -5.83 -2.33
CA ALA A 54 2.35 -4.85 -1.33
C ALA A 54 3.45 -3.81 -1.10
N LEU A 55 4.70 -4.28 -0.93
CA LEU A 55 5.85 -3.40 -0.74
C LEU A 55 6.04 -2.48 -1.95
N ALA A 56 5.96 -3.01 -3.16
CA ALA A 56 6.06 -2.21 -4.39
C ALA A 56 4.97 -1.13 -4.51
N ALA A 57 3.74 -1.44 -4.08
CA ALA A 57 2.65 -0.47 -4.07
C ALA A 57 2.88 0.63 -3.01
N PHE A 58 3.36 0.27 -1.81
CA PHE A 58 3.73 1.25 -0.79
C PHE A 58 4.94 2.11 -1.21
N ASP A 59 5.94 1.53 -1.86
CA ASP A 59 7.06 2.27 -2.46
C ASP A 59 6.57 3.32 -3.44
N ARG A 60 5.59 2.96 -4.27
CA ARG A 60 5.00 3.88 -5.23
C ARG A 60 4.23 5.01 -4.53
N ALA A 61 3.46 4.69 -3.49
CA ALA A 61 2.76 5.69 -2.69
C ALA A 61 3.74 6.69 -2.04
N ILE A 62 4.85 6.22 -1.47
CA ILE A 62 5.88 7.05 -0.84
C ILE A 62 6.64 7.88 -1.87
N ALA A 63 6.92 7.34 -3.06
CA ALA A 63 7.56 8.09 -4.12
C ALA A 63 6.69 9.26 -4.63
N LEU A 64 5.37 9.11 -4.58
CA LEU A 64 4.41 10.15 -4.98
C LEU A 64 4.13 11.14 -3.85
N ASP A 65 4.06 10.67 -2.62
CA ASP A 65 3.92 11.48 -1.42
C ASP A 65 4.91 11.01 -0.34
N PRO A 66 6.13 11.58 -0.32
CA PRO A 66 7.14 11.26 0.68
C PRO A 66 6.72 11.61 2.11
N SER A 67 5.73 12.49 2.28
CA SER A 67 5.22 12.90 3.59
C SER A 67 4.19 11.91 4.16
N ASN A 68 3.77 10.92 3.37
CA ASN A 68 2.82 9.90 3.77
C ASN A 68 3.45 8.89 4.74
N LEU A 69 3.49 9.27 6.02
CA LEU A 69 4.00 8.43 7.11
C LEU A 69 3.23 7.11 7.23
N GLN A 70 1.94 7.07 6.87
CA GLN A 70 1.15 5.83 6.92
C GLN A 70 1.66 4.81 5.90
N ALA A 71 1.95 5.23 4.67
CA ALA A 71 2.53 4.36 3.64
C ALA A 71 3.93 3.87 4.03
N ALA A 72 4.74 4.77 4.62
CA ALA A 72 6.06 4.43 5.14
C ALA A 72 6.01 3.38 6.26
N GLN A 73 5.15 3.58 7.25
CA GLN A 73 4.92 2.62 8.35
C GLN A 73 4.39 1.28 7.84
N ALA A 74 3.45 1.30 6.90
CA ALA A 74 2.90 0.09 6.31
C ALA A 74 3.96 -0.71 5.54
N ALA A 75 4.85 -0.05 4.80
CA ALA A 75 5.96 -0.72 4.13
C ALA A 75 6.95 -1.38 5.11
N ILE A 76 7.26 -0.72 6.23
CA ILE A 76 8.08 -1.32 7.30
C ILE A 76 7.39 -2.56 7.88
N ALA A 77 6.09 -2.48 8.14
CA ALA A 77 5.32 -3.64 8.63
C ALA A 77 5.37 -4.82 7.66
N VAL A 78 5.23 -4.57 6.35
CA VAL A 78 5.38 -5.61 5.31
C VAL A 78 6.76 -6.25 5.33
N LEU A 79 7.84 -5.46 5.49
CA LEU A 79 9.20 -5.99 5.55
C LEU A 79 9.45 -6.86 6.80
N CYS A 80 8.87 -6.47 7.94
CA CYS A 80 8.86 -7.30 9.14
C CYS A 80 8.13 -8.63 8.91
N ASP A 81 6.94 -8.58 8.31
CA ASP A 81 6.12 -9.77 7.99
C ASP A 81 6.77 -10.69 6.96
N ALA A 82 7.53 -10.12 6.02
CA ALA A 82 8.30 -10.85 5.01
C ALA A 82 9.56 -11.52 5.57
N ARG A 83 9.81 -11.39 6.89
CA ARG A 83 11.05 -11.87 7.55
C ARG A 83 12.31 -11.26 6.92
N ARG A 84 12.21 -10.00 6.47
CA ARG A 84 13.29 -9.19 5.89
C ARG A 84 13.68 -8.04 6.84
N PRO A 85 14.07 -8.32 8.11
CA PRO A 85 14.28 -7.29 9.12
C PRO A 85 15.45 -6.35 8.80
N ALA A 86 16.45 -6.80 8.04
CA ALA A 86 17.57 -5.96 7.62
C ALA A 86 17.11 -4.80 6.71
N GLU A 87 16.17 -5.08 5.80
CA GLU A 87 15.61 -4.05 4.91
C GLU A 87 14.62 -3.14 5.64
N ALA A 88 13.88 -3.69 6.62
CA ALA A 88 13.04 -2.88 7.50
C ALA A 88 13.87 -1.84 8.28
N LEU A 89 15.01 -2.26 8.83
CA LEU A 89 15.91 -1.38 9.58
C LEU A 89 16.47 -0.24 8.70
N ALA A 90 17.00 -0.58 7.52
CA ALA A 90 17.50 0.42 6.58
C ALA A 90 16.41 1.43 6.18
N ARG A 91 15.16 0.97 6.05
CA ARG A 91 14.03 1.82 5.72
C ARG A 91 13.65 2.76 6.85
N CYS A 92 13.66 2.29 8.10
CA CYS A 92 13.46 3.12 9.29
C CYS A 92 14.53 4.22 9.40
N GLU A 93 15.78 3.90 9.12
CA GLU A 93 16.88 4.88 9.15
C GLU A 93 16.63 6.00 8.12
N ASN A 94 16.23 5.65 6.90
CA ASN A 94 15.91 6.64 5.86
C ASN A 94 14.69 7.54 6.16
N LEU A 95 13.85 7.17 7.13
CA LEU A 95 12.69 7.97 7.56
C LEU A 95 13.00 8.97 8.68
N LEU A 96 14.14 8.81 9.37
CA LEU A 96 14.51 9.57 10.57
C LEU A 96 15.51 10.71 10.26
N PHE A 97 15.88 10.92 9.00
CA PHE A 97 16.76 11.98 8.51
C PHE A 97 16.05 12.83 7.47
#